data_AF-A0A0F9DKF1-F1
#
_entry.id   AF-A0A0F9DKF1-F1
#
_cell.length_a   1.000
_cell.length_b   1.000
_cell.length_c   1.000
_cell.angle_alpha   90.00
_cell.angle_beta   90.00
_cell.angle_gamma   90.00
#
_symmetry.space_group_name_H-M   'P 1'
#
loop_
_entity.id
_entity.type
_entity.pdbx_description
1 polymer ?
#
loop_
_entity_poly.entity_id
_entity_poly.type
_entity_poly.pdbx_seq_one_letter_code
_entity_poly.pdbx_strand_id
1 'polypeptide(L)'
;MKINFQGTAVVLNDTHNPFQDQRALREVELFLVELQPDLVIYAGDLNDFYQISKFDKNPGRADNLQGDLDSTVAMFTRQRQLLPNARMIQIDGNHEDRLRRNLWGNNPAMASLKSLTIEKLYELDKNEIEHVDKDDGIL
;
A
#
# COMPACT_ATOMS: atom_id res chain seq x y z
N MET A 1 -13.31 3.00 -10.71
CA MET A 1 -12.64 3.88 -11.73
C MET A 1 -12.43 3.07 -13.02
N LYS A 2 -12.60 3.63 -14.24
CA LYS A 2 -12.30 2.87 -15.49
C LYS A 2 -10.90 3.21 -16.00
N ILE A 3 -10.00 2.23 -16.05
CA ILE A 3 -8.66 2.40 -16.62
C ILE A 3 -8.68 1.97 -18.10
N ASN A 4 -8.70 2.94 -19.01
CA ASN A 4 -8.37 2.69 -20.42
C ASN A 4 -6.87 2.86 -20.59
N PHE A 5 -6.15 1.76 -20.84
CA PHE A 5 -4.69 1.76 -20.89
C PHE A 5 -4.17 0.90 -22.05
N GLN A 6 -3.10 1.37 -22.68
CA GLN A 6 -2.33 0.64 -23.68
C GLN A 6 -0.85 0.85 -23.37
N GLY A 7 -0.10 -0.24 -23.22
CA GLY A 7 1.30 -0.21 -22.80
C GLY A 7 1.63 -1.44 -21.96
N THR A 8 2.75 -1.39 -21.26
CA THR A 8 3.16 -2.46 -20.34
C THR A 8 2.73 -2.10 -18.92
N ALA A 9 2.00 -3.01 -18.28
CA ALA A 9 1.60 -2.87 -16.88
C ALA A 9 2.22 -3.97 -16.02
N VAL A 10 2.58 -3.61 -14.78
CA VAL A 10 2.91 -4.57 -13.74
C VAL A 10 1.88 -4.46 -12.63
N VAL A 11 1.47 -5.62 -12.09
CA VAL A 11 0.60 -5.71 -10.92
C VAL A 11 1.42 -6.30 -9.78
N LEU A 12 1.43 -5.61 -8.64
CA LEU A 12 2.07 -6.01 -7.40
C LEU A 12 1.03 -6.01 -6.29
N ASN A 13 1.10 -6.97 -5.37
CA ASN A 13 0.16 -7.10 -4.26
C ASN A 13 0.81 -7.89 -3.12
N ASP A 14 0.15 -7.92 -1.97
CA ASP A 14 0.48 -8.82 -0.85
C ASP A 14 1.93 -8.67 -0.34
N THR A 15 2.48 -7.45 -0.41
CA THR A 15 3.82 -7.17 0.14
C THR A 15 3.81 -7.13 1.65
N HIS A 16 2.68 -6.93 2.33
CA HIS A 16 2.56 -7.10 3.79
C HIS A 16 3.72 -6.46 4.60
N ASN A 17 4.10 -5.23 4.23
CA ASN A 17 5.17 -4.49 4.89
C ASN A 17 4.92 -4.41 6.41
N PRO A 18 5.94 -4.67 7.25
CA PRO A 18 7.37 -4.87 6.92
C PRO A 18 7.80 -6.36 6.78
N PHE A 19 6.86 -7.31 6.65
CA PHE A 19 7.14 -8.75 6.80
C PHE A 19 7.44 -9.49 5.50
N GLN A 20 7.47 -8.82 4.35
CA GLN A 20 7.87 -9.44 3.08
C GLN A 20 9.27 -10.05 3.16
N ASP A 21 9.48 -11.05 2.31
CA ASP A 21 10.82 -11.45 1.92
C ASP A 21 11.51 -10.29 1.18
N GLN A 22 12.48 -9.67 1.85
CA GLN A 22 13.22 -8.52 1.34
C GLN A 22 14.03 -8.86 0.08
N ARG A 23 14.46 -10.12 -0.07
CA ARG A 23 15.18 -10.55 -1.28
C ARG A 23 14.20 -10.66 -2.44
N ALA A 24 13.03 -11.24 -2.23
CA ALA A 24 12.01 -11.31 -3.28
C ALA A 24 11.58 -9.92 -3.76
N LEU A 25 11.31 -8.99 -2.83
CA LEU A 25 10.98 -7.60 -3.18
C LEU A 25 12.12 -6.93 -3.96
N ARG A 26 13.38 -7.20 -3.58
CA ARG A 26 14.54 -6.67 -4.29
C ARG A 26 14.63 -7.17 -5.73
N GLU A 27 14.43 -8.47 -5.97
CA GLU A 27 14.46 -9.02 -7.34
C GLU A 27 13.32 -8.46 -8.20
N VAL A 28 12.13 -8.29 -7.61
CA VAL A 28 11.02 -7.60 -8.27
C VAL A 28 11.42 -6.18 -8.67
N GLU A 29 12.03 -5.42 -7.77
CA GLU A 29 12.48 -4.05 -8.09
C GLU A 29 13.57 -4.01 -9.17
N LEU A 30 14.49 -4.98 -9.19
CA LEU A 30 15.48 -5.11 -10.27
C LEU A 30 14.80 -5.37 -11.62
N PHE A 31 13.80 -6.25 -11.64
CA PHE A 31 13.00 -6.50 -12.82
C PHE A 31 12.23 -5.25 -13.28
N LEU A 32 11.64 -4.48 -12.35
CA LEU A 32 10.95 -3.24 -12.67
C LEU A 32 11.89 -2.20 -13.30
N VAL A 33 13.12 -2.09 -12.79
CA VAL A 33 14.15 -1.19 -13.33
C VAL A 33 14.49 -1.54 -14.78
N GLU A 34 14.59 -2.82 -15.10
CA GLU A 34 14.85 -3.29 -16.47
C GLU A 34 13.63 -3.09 -17.38
N LEU A 35 12.43 -3.42 -16.89
CA LEU A 35 11.20 -3.39 -17.67
C LEU A 35 10.72 -1.96 -17.98
N GLN A 36 10.86 -1.03 -17.03
CA GLN A 36 10.31 0.33 -17.09
C GLN A 36 8.83 0.36 -17.56
N PRO A 37 7.88 -0.25 -16.82
CA PRO A 37 6.48 -0.29 -17.22
C PRO A 37 5.85 1.10 -17.26
N ASP A 38 4.86 1.29 -18.13
CA ASP A 38 4.09 2.55 -18.20
C ASP A 38 3.08 2.65 -17.04
N LEU A 39 2.68 1.51 -16.45
CA LEU A 39 1.72 1.43 -15.36
C LEU A 39 2.15 0.42 -14.29
N VAL A 40 2.07 0.84 -13.02
CA VAL A 40 2.15 -0.04 -11.84
C VAL A 40 0.83 0.00 -11.10
N ILE A 41 0.25 -1.18 -10.88
CA ILE A 41 -0.94 -1.35 -10.04
C ILE A 41 -0.52 -2.06 -8.76
N TYR A 42 -0.71 -1.41 -7.63
CA TYR A 42 -0.60 -2.03 -6.32
C TYR A 42 -1.98 -2.56 -5.90
N ALA A 43 -2.25 -3.83 -6.15
CA ALA A 43 -3.54 -4.46 -5.93
C ALA A 43 -3.73 -4.92 -4.47
N GLY A 44 -3.49 -4.01 -3.52
CA GLY A 44 -3.82 -4.17 -2.11
C GLY A 44 -2.86 -5.02 -1.29
N ASP A 45 -3.15 -5.07 0.00
CA ASP A 45 -2.44 -5.86 1.02
C ASP A 45 -0.95 -5.52 1.11
N LEU A 46 -0.67 -4.20 1.08
CA LEU A 46 0.70 -3.68 1.05
C LEU A 46 1.29 -3.48 2.43
N ASN A 47 0.49 -3.02 3.40
CA ASN A 47 0.88 -2.93 4.80
C ASN A 47 0.24 -4.10 5.56
N ASP A 48 0.95 -4.73 6.48
CA ASP A 48 0.34 -5.84 7.22
C ASP A 48 -0.76 -5.37 8.19
N PHE A 49 -0.67 -4.15 8.71
CA PHE A 49 -1.59 -3.61 9.71
C PHE A 49 -1.79 -4.58 10.88
N TYR A 50 -0.70 -5.22 11.32
CA TYR A 50 -0.71 -6.30 12.31
C TYR A 50 -1.39 -5.88 13.61
N GLN A 51 -1.01 -4.71 14.13
CA GLN A 51 -1.45 -4.17 15.41
C GLN A 51 -2.96 -3.93 15.46
N ILE A 52 -3.56 -3.58 14.32
CA ILE A 52 -5.00 -3.31 14.20
C ILE A 52 -5.78 -4.48 13.56
N SER A 53 -5.10 -5.60 13.31
CA SER A 53 -5.74 -6.84 12.85
C SER A 53 -6.62 -7.46 13.96
N LYS A 54 -7.44 -8.45 13.60
CA LYS A 54 -8.25 -9.22 14.57
C LYS A 54 -7.50 -10.39 15.22
N PHE A 55 -6.28 -10.68 14.78
CA PHE A 55 -5.51 -11.85 15.23
C PHE A 55 -4.83 -11.58 16.57
N ASP A 56 -4.42 -12.65 17.26
CA ASP A 56 -3.64 -12.53 18.49
C ASP A 56 -2.28 -11.89 18.22
N LYS A 57 -1.87 -10.98 19.11
CA LYS A 57 -0.63 -10.22 18.97
C LYS A 57 0.46 -10.89 19.78
N ASN A 58 1.60 -11.15 19.15
CA ASN A 58 2.79 -11.64 19.85
C ASN A 58 3.36 -10.48 20.70
N PRO A 59 3.38 -10.59 22.04
CA PRO A 59 3.89 -9.52 22.92
C PRO A 59 5.41 -9.29 22.78
N GLY A 60 6.14 -10.24 22.17
CA GLY A 60 7.55 -10.10 21.86
C GLY A 60 7.84 -9.32 20.57
N ARG A 61 6.81 -8.95 19.78
CA ARG A 61 7.00 -8.05 18.63
C ARG A 61 7.07 -6.61 19.11
N ALA A 62 8.16 -5.92 18.72
CA ALA A 62 8.39 -4.51 19.03
C ALA A 62 7.74 -3.55 18.02
N ASP A 63 7.08 -4.09 16.99
CA ASP A 63 6.57 -3.31 15.87
C ASP A 63 5.40 -2.44 16.32
N ASN A 64 5.48 -1.15 15.98
CA ASN A 64 4.39 -0.21 16.19
C ASN A 64 3.77 0.14 14.83
N LEU A 65 2.49 0.54 14.86
CA LEU A 65 1.72 0.86 13.66
C LEU A 65 2.42 1.91 12.77
N GLN A 66 3.15 2.86 13.36
CA GLN A 66 3.89 3.86 12.59
C GLN A 66 5.07 3.25 11.82
N GLY A 67 5.82 2.33 12.42
CA GLY A 67 6.93 1.65 11.75
C GLY A 67 6.48 0.82 10.54
N ASP A 68 5.31 0.16 10.64
CA ASP A 68 4.72 -0.58 9.51
C ASP A 68 4.38 0.39 8.36
N LEU A 69 3.75 1.53 8.70
CA LEU A 69 3.43 2.60 7.74
C LEU A 69 4.69 3.15 7.07
N ASP A 70 5.71 3.50 7.86
CA ASP A 70 6.98 4.03 7.37
C ASP A 70 7.65 3.05 6.40
N SER A 71 7.57 1.74 6.68
CA SER A 71 8.09 0.70 5.78
C SER A 71 7.37 0.69 4.43
N THR A 72 6.04 0.84 4.44
CA THR A 72 5.21 0.89 3.22
C THR A 72 5.51 2.17 2.41
N VAL A 73 5.58 3.32 3.09
CA VAL A 73 5.94 4.61 2.49
C VAL A 73 7.34 4.57 1.89
N ALA A 74 8.30 3.91 2.54
CA ALA A 74 9.66 3.75 2.03
C ALA A 74 9.69 2.90 0.76
N MET A 75 8.84 1.88 0.63
CA MET A 75 8.68 1.11 -0.60
C MET A 75 8.15 2.01 -1.73
N PHE A 76 7.06 2.75 -1.50
CA PHE A 76 6.51 3.66 -2.51
C PHE A 76 7.50 4.74 -2.94
N THR A 77 8.18 5.36 -1.99
CA THR A 77 9.20 6.39 -2.27
C THR A 77 10.32 5.82 -3.15
N ARG A 78 10.82 4.63 -2.82
CA ARG A 78 11.84 3.96 -3.61
C ARG A 78 11.34 3.60 -5.00
N GLN A 79 10.15 3.01 -5.13
CA GLN A 79 9.61 2.60 -6.42
C GLN A 79 9.28 3.80 -7.32
N ARG A 80 8.79 4.92 -6.77
CA ARG A 80 8.65 6.18 -7.52
C ARG A 80 9.98 6.67 -8.08
N GLN A 81 11.06 6.60 -7.30
CA GLN A 81 12.40 6.98 -7.78
C GLN A 81 12.91 6.05 -8.89
N LEU A 82 12.63 4.74 -8.79
CA LEU A 82 13.04 3.75 -9.79
C LEU A 82 12.23 3.83 -11.09
N LEU A 83 10.98 4.30 -11.00
CA LEU A 83 10.01 4.33 -12.09
C LEU A 83 9.41 5.74 -12.25
N PRO A 84 10.22 6.75 -12.58
CA PRO A 84 9.78 8.16 -12.57
C PRO A 84 8.68 8.47 -13.58
N ASN A 85 8.58 7.67 -14.66
CA ASN A 85 7.62 7.89 -15.74
C ASN A 85 6.36 6.99 -15.63
N ALA A 86 6.36 6.03 -14.71
CA ALA A 86 5.24 5.10 -14.58
C ALA A 86 4.06 5.80 -13.90
N ARG A 87 2.86 5.61 -14.47
CA ARG A 87 1.63 5.86 -13.73
C ARG A 87 1.53 4.83 -12.61
N MET A 88 1.14 5.24 -11.41
CA MET A 88 1.01 4.34 -10.27
C MET A 88 -0.37 4.45 -9.66
N ILE A 89 -1.00 3.31 -9.41
CA ILE A 89 -2.33 3.22 -8.83
C ILE A 89 -2.28 2.23 -7.69
N GLN A 90 -2.70 2.64 -6.50
CA GLN A 90 -2.98 1.73 -5.40
C GLN A 90 -4.48 1.43 -5.39
N ILE A 91 -4.82 0.17 -5.12
CA ILE A 91 -6.17 -0.28 -4.78
C ILE A 91 -6.16 -0.82 -3.35
N ASP A 92 -7.12 -0.45 -2.53
CA ASP A 92 -7.25 -1.00 -1.18
C ASP A 92 -7.58 -2.49 -1.17
N GLY A 93 -6.79 -3.25 -0.41
CA GLY A 93 -7.01 -4.66 -0.11
C GLY A 93 -7.81 -4.86 1.18
N ASN A 94 -7.80 -6.08 1.71
CA ASN A 94 -8.41 -6.35 3.01
C ASN A 94 -7.56 -5.90 4.19
N HIS A 95 -6.26 -5.70 4.02
CA HIS A 95 -5.42 -5.11 5.06
C HIS A 95 -5.70 -3.62 5.22
N GLU A 96 -5.80 -2.87 4.12
CA GLU A 96 -6.20 -1.45 4.15
C GLU A 96 -7.59 -1.28 4.80
N ASP A 97 -8.54 -2.17 4.48
CA ASP A 97 -9.87 -2.19 5.11
C ASP A 97 -9.83 -2.42 6.65
N ARG A 98 -8.72 -2.94 7.22
CA ARG A 98 -8.55 -3.06 8.68
C ARG A 98 -8.51 -1.70 9.35
N LEU A 99 -7.96 -0.67 8.71
CA LEU A 99 -7.95 0.69 9.25
C LEU A 99 -9.38 1.18 9.47
N ARG A 100 -10.21 1.11 8.43
CA ARG A 100 -11.62 1.49 8.49
C ARG A 100 -12.36 0.72 9.59
N ARG A 101 -12.21 -0.61 9.62
CA ARG A 101 -12.84 -1.46 10.65
C ARG A 101 -12.39 -1.09 12.06
N ASN A 102 -11.09 -0.82 12.26
CA ASN A 102 -10.55 -0.45 13.55
C ASN A 102 -11.08 0.91 14.02
N LEU A 103 -11.07 1.92 13.15
CA LEU A 103 -11.60 3.25 13.46
C LEU A 103 -13.09 3.19 13.77
N TRP A 104 -13.88 2.48 12.97
CA TRP A 104 -15.34 2.39 13.17
C TRP A 104 -15.72 1.52 14.37
N GLY A 105 -14.95 0.48 14.67
CA GLY A 105 -15.24 -0.44 15.77
C GLY A 105 -14.83 0.10 17.14
N ASN A 106 -13.67 0.77 17.21
CA ASN A 106 -13.07 1.14 18.49
C ASN A 106 -13.17 2.64 18.79
N ASN A 107 -13.07 3.51 17.79
CA ASN A 107 -13.07 4.97 17.99
C ASN A 107 -13.72 5.73 16.80
N PRO A 108 -15.05 5.63 16.61
CA PRO A 108 -15.74 6.17 15.43
C PRO A 108 -15.49 7.66 15.18
N ALA A 109 -15.31 8.46 16.23
CA ALA A 109 -15.03 9.89 16.11
C ALA A 109 -13.74 10.16 15.31
N MET A 110 -12.74 9.29 15.44
CA MET A 110 -11.46 9.42 14.74
C MET A 110 -11.60 9.13 13.24
N ALA A 111 -12.63 8.40 12.80
CA ALA A 111 -12.89 8.14 11.38
C ALA A 111 -13.22 9.42 10.58
N SER A 112 -13.57 10.52 11.27
CA SER A 112 -13.79 11.84 10.65
C SER A 112 -12.51 12.61 10.36
N LEU A 113 -11.36 12.16 10.87
CA LEU A 113 -10.09 12.85 10.69
C LEU A 113 -9.53 12.59 9.29
N LYS A 114 -9.36 13.68 8.52
CA LYS A 114 -8.78 13.63 7.17
C LYS A 114 -7.37 13.05 7.12
N SER A 115 -6.66 13.02 8.25
CA SER A 115 -5.30 12.46 8.34
C SER A 115 -5.27 10.94 8.55
N LEU A 116 -6.42 10.31 8.84
CA LEU A 116 -6.52 8.87 9.11
C LEU A 116 -7.17 8.13 7.93
N THR A 117 -6.74 8.46 6.72
CA THR A 117 -7.10 7.76 5.49
C THR A 117 -5.88 7.05 4.90
N ILE A 118 -6.07 6.04 4.05
CA ILE A 118 -4.96 5.30 3.45
C ILE A 118 -4.06 6.24 2.65
N GLU A 119 -4.65 7.13 1.87
CA GLU A 119 -3.96 8.10 1.02
C GLU A 119 -3.00 8.98 1.81
N LYS A 120 -3.43 9.40 3.01
CA LYS A 120 -2.60 10.24 3.88
C LYS A 120 -1.56 9.43 4.64
N LEU A 121 -1.93 8.25 5.16
CA LEU A 121 -1.01 7.42 5.93
C LEU A 121 0.08 6.79 5.06
N TYR A 122 -0.21 6.51 3.79
CA TYR A 122 0.76 5.99 2.81
C TYR A 122 1.49 7.09 2.03
N GLU A 123 1.24 8.36 2.32
CA GLU A 123 1.82 9.51 1.61
C GLU A 123 1.67 9.39 0.08
N LEU A 124 0.51 8.94 -0.41
CA LEU A 124 0.32 8.65 -1.84
C LEU A 124 0.49 9.90 -2.70
N ASP A 125 -0.02 11.05 -2.24
CA ASP A 125 0.13 12.34 -2.94
C ASP A 125 1.60 12.71 -3.18
N LYS A 126 2.46 12.51 -2.17
CA LYS A 126 3.89 12.82 -2.26
C LYS A 126 4.61 11.92 -3.25
N ASN A 127 4.10 10.70 -3.43
CA ASN A 127 4.63 9.71 -4.34
C ASN A 127 3.87 9.67 -5.67
N GLU A 128 2.99 10.63 -5.94
CA GLU A 128 2.19 10.72 -7.17
C GLU A 128 1.41 9.43 -7.50
N ILE A 129 0.93 8.75 -6.46
CA ILE A 129 0.18 7.49 -6.58
C ILE A 129 -1.31 7.81 -6.49
N GLU A 130 -2.06 7.37 -7.50
CA GLU A 130 -3.53 7.45 -7.49
C GLU A 130 -4.11 6.42 -6.53
N HIS A 131 -5.15 6.78 -5.79
CA HIS A 131 -5.83 5.90 -4.84
C HIS A 131 -7.17 5.43 -5.40
N VAL A 132 -7.49 4.16 -5.17
CA VAL A 132 -8.77 3.54 -5.49
C VAL A 132 -9.26 2.79 -4.26
N ASP A 133 -10.39 3.21 -3.72
CA ASP A 133 -11.04 2.50 -2.62
C ASP A 133 -11.44 1.09 -3.08
N LYS A 134 -11.43 0.15 -2.13
CA LYS A 134 -11.73 -1.26 -2.32
C LYS A 134 -13.07 -1.49 -3.01
N ASP A 135 -14.08 -0.69 -2.68
CA ASP A 135 -15.44 -0.87 -3.19
C ASP A 135 -15.62 -0.37 -4.64
N ASP A 136 -14.70 0.49 -5.13
CA ASP A 136 -14.84 1.12 -6.44
C ASP A 136 -14.32 0.25 -7.59
N GLY A 137 -13.34 -0.63 -7.32
CA GLY A 137 -12.68 -1.49 -8.31
C GLY A 137 -12.05 -0.73 -9.49
N ILE A 138 -11.15 -1.42 -10.22
CA ILE A 138 -10.56 -0.86 -11.46
C ILE A 138 -10.62 -1.75 -12.70
N LEU A 139 -11.24 -2.93 -12.60
CA LEU A 139 -11.48 -3.86 -13.72
C LEU A 139 -12.96 -4.18 -13.88
#